data_AF-A0A399ZNI4-F1
#
_entry.id   AF-A0A399ZNI4-F1
#
_cell.length_a   1.000
_cell.length_b   1.000
_cell.length_c   1.000
_cell.angle_alpha   90.00
_cell.angle_beta   90.00
_cell.angle_gamma   90.00
#
_symmetry.space_group_name_H-M   'P 1'
#
loop_
_entity.id
_entity.type
_entity.pdbx_description
1 polymer ?
#
loop_
_entity_poly.entity_id
_entity_poly.type
_entity_poly.pdbx_seq_one_letter_code
_entity_poly.pdbx_strand_id
1 'polypeptide(L)'
;MTLECLPTKIIRCAPQICRCCRNIFQPIPQADFFLLDSRSQRDPNQSADGPHKSMLDGDELGEAGQLAWLKKGLLESTARWKFILTPVPFNPTAKPKTSWGAFQYERNTLIQFIHENGITGVVSVTGDLHMGGIDDGAHSTIPEMVVPGPNGPGCISTGEPGLWSEGTYGIEGQRCNGYGVIIVNADPPRLKFRVKNSQGDIKLRFTVKP
;
A
#
# COMPACT_ATOMS: atom_id res chain seq x y z
N MET A 1 -10.87 -42.01 0.85
CA MET A 1 -11.97 -41.06 0.60
C MET A 1 -11.43 -39.68 0.94
N THR A 2 -11.23 -38.87 -0.11
CA THR A 2 -10.97 -37.41 -0.15
C THR A 2 -10.04 -36.76 0.89
N LEU A 3 -8.84 -36.40 0.41
CA LEU A 3 -7.98 -35.35 0.97
C LEU A 3 -8.45 -33.98 0.44
N GLU A 4 -8.76 -33.05 1.33
CA GLU A 4 -9.02 -31.64 1.01
C GLU A 4 -7.69 -30.88 0.89
N CYS A 5 -7.45 -30.28 -0.27
CA CYS A 5 -6.46 -29.22 -0.44
C CYS A 5 -7.20 -27.88 -0.54
N LEU A 6 -7.07 -27.03 0.48
CA LEU A 6 -7.47 -25.62 0.41
C LEU A 6 -6.24 -24.77 0.06
N PRO A 7 -6.16 -24.15 -1.12
CA PRO A 7 -5.13 -23.15 -1.40
C PRO A 7 -5.73 -21.76 -1.18
N THR A 8 -5.45 -21.13 -0.04
CA THR A 8 -5.73 -19.69 0.12
C THR A 8 -4.68 -19.01 0.97
N LYS A 9 -4.05 -17.98 0.37
CA LYS A 9 -3.14 -16.96 0.91
C LYS A 9 -1.67 -17.35 1.03
N ILE A 10 -0.85 -16.76 0.15
CA ILE A 10 0.58 -16.55 0.42
C ILE A 10 0.71 -15.12 0.98
N ILE A 11 0.92 -15.00 2.28
CA ILE A 11 1.49 -13.79 2.87
C ILE A 11 3.01 -14.00 2.79
N ARG A 12 3.72 -13.21 1.98
CA ARG A 12 5.20 -13.32 1.89
C ARG A 12 5.83 -12.62 3.09
N CYS A 13 6.11 -13.38 4.15
CA CYS A 13 7.08 -13.00 5.19
C CYS A 13 8.45 -13.63 4.88
N ALA A 14 9.54 -13.06 5.40
CA ALA A 14 10.94 -13.49 5.15
C ALA A 14 11.16 -15.02 5.32
N PRO A 15 12.12 -15.64 4.61
CA PRO A 15 11.92 -16.98 4.06
C PRO A 15 12.33 -18.15 4.96
N GLN A 16 11.47 -19.19 5.01
CA GLN A 16 11.88 -20.60 5.00
C GLN A 16 10.94 -21.45 4.09
N ILE A 17 11.52 -21.93 2.98
CA ILE A 17 11.30 -23.16 2.20
C ILE A 17 9.85 -23.68 2.00
N CYS A 18 9.37 -23.69 0.74
CA CYS A 18 8.62 -24.82 0.17
C CYS A 18 8.66 -24.84 -1.37
N ARG A 19 9.20 -25.92 -1.93
CA ARG A 19 9.16 -26.31 -3.35
C ARG A 19 8.42 -27.65 -3.43
N CYS A 20 7.25 -27.72 -4.06
CA CYS A 20 6.76 -28.90 -4.80
C CYS A 20 5.41 -28.63 -5.48
N CYS A 21 5.18 -29.34 -6.60
CA CYS A 21 3.99 -29.37 -7.47
C CYS A 21 3.87 -28.27 -8.54
N ARG A 22 4.60 -28.47 -9.66
CA ARG A 22 4.32 -27.85 -10.97
C ARG A 22 3.26 -28.67 -11.71
N ASN A 23 2.33 -27.94 -12.36
CA ASN A 23 1.44 -28.31 -13.46
C ASN A 23 0.11 -29.03 -13.14
N ILE A 24 -0.97 -28.24 -13.18
CA ILE A 24 -2.23 -28.38 -13.98
C ILE A 24 -3.31 -27.54 -13.23
N PHE A 25 -3.74 -26.43 -13.82
CA PHE A 25 -4.67 -25.42 -13.25
C PHE A 25 -4.29 -24.86 -11.87
N GLN A 26 -3.23 -24.06 -11.80
CA GLN A 26 -3.06 -23.14 -10.66
C GLN A 26 -3.98 -21.94 -10.88
N PRO A 27 -4.96 -21.66 -10.01
CA PRO A 27 -5.70 -20.40 -10.10
C PRO A 27 -4.70 -19.25 -10.03
N ILE A 28 -4.80 -18.28 -10.94
CA ILE A 28 -3.94 -17.09 -10.94
C ILE A 28 -4.00 -16.48 -9.53
N PRO A 29 -2.87 -16.33 -8.82
CA PRO A 29 -2.86 -15.70 -7.51
C PRO A 29 -3.54 -14.33 -7.59
N GLN A 30 -4.55 -14.10 -6.77
CA GLN A 30 -5.36 -12.89 -6.89
C GLN A 30 -4.65 -11.67 -6.31
N ALA A 31 -3.89 -11.86 -5.23
CA ALA A 31 -3.28 -10.79 -4.47
C ALA A 31 -1.99 -11.23 -3.79
N ASP A 32 -0.95 -10.40 -3.85
CA ASP A 32 0.23 -10.44 -2.98
C ASP A 32 0.25 -9.18 -2.10
N PHE A 33 0.72 -9.31 -0.86
CA PHE A 33 0.79 -8.22 0.11
C PHE A 33 2.23 -8.00 0.58
N PHE A 34 2.70 -6.76 0.47
CA PHE A 34 4.01 -6.30 0.91
C PHE A 34 3.82 -5.36 2.10
N LEU A 35 4.02 -5.86 3.31
CA LEU A 35 3.92 -5.07 4.53
C LEU A 35 5.26 -4.42 4.85
N LEU A 36 5.31 -3.09 4.77
CA LEU A 36 6.52 -2.30 4.93
C LEU A 36 6.68 -1.79 6.36
N ASP A 37 7.93 -1.74 6.80
CA ASP A 37 8.35 -0.95 7.95
C ASP A 37 9.04 0.32 7.44
N SER A 38 8.32 1.44 7.52
CA SER A 38 8.79 2.77 7.11
C SER A 38 9.17 3.65 8.31
N ARG A 39 9.72 3.01 9.36
CA ARG A 39 10.15 3.66 10.60
C ARG A 39 11.52 3.22 11.03
N SER A 40 11.76 1.92 11.13
CA SER A 40 12.97 1.40 11.79
C SER A 40 14.26 1.75 11.07
N GLN A 41 14.22 1.82 9.73
CA GLN A 41 15.40 1.97 8.87
C GLN A 41 15.33 3.21 7.98
N ARG A 42 14.47 4.18 8.29
CA ARG A 42 14.40 5.40 7.48
C ARG A 42 15.41 6.43 7.94
N ASP A 43 15.93 7.20 7.00
CA ASP A 43 16.71 8.39 7.31
C ASP A 43 15.88 9.46 8.04
N PRO A 44 16.54 10.40 8.74
CA PRO A 44 15.88 11.55 9.33
C PRO A 44 15.05 12.33 8.30
N ASN A 45 13.82 12.70 8.68
CA ASN A 45 12.92 13.44 7.80
C ASN A 45 13.51 14.77 7.30
N GLN A 46 14.37 15.41 8.10
CA GLN A 46 14.99 16.70 7.80
C GLN A 46 16.21 16.59 6.87
N SER A 47 16.74 15.39 6.60
CA SER A 47 17.82 15.20 5.64
C SER A 47 17.39 15.66 4.25
N ALA A 48 18.33 16.17 3.45
CA ALA A 48 18.06 16.58 2.08
C ALA A 48 17.54 15.38 1.26
N ASP A 49 16.45 15.57 0.51
CA ASP A 49 15.93 14.52 -0.36
C ASP A 49 16.90 14.28 -1.53
N GLY A 50 17.12 13.01 -1.89
CA GLY A 50 18.13 12.64 -2.87
C GLY A 50 18.55 11.16 -2.76
N PRO A 51 19.58 10.74 -3.52
CA PRO A 51 20.02 9.35 -3.60
C PRO A 51 20.56 8.76 -2.29
N HIS A 52 20.89 9.60 -1.32
CA HIS A 52 21.42 9.20 -0.01
C HIS A 52 20.38 9.33 1.11
N LYS A 53 19.10 9.45 0.77
CA LYS A 53 18.00 9.50 1.73
C LYS A 53 16.98 8.44 1.38
N SER A 54 16.70 7.56 2.32
CA SER A 54 15.88 6.38 2.11
C SER A 54 14.80 6.23 3.18
N MET A 55 13.61 5.78 2.76
CA MET A 55 12.52 5.38 3.67
C MET A 55 12.69 3.92 4.12
N LEU A 56 13.26 3.07 3.26
CA LEU A 56 13.29 1.61 3.44
C LEU A 56 14.69 1.00 3.60
N ASP A 57 15.75 1.81 3.49
CA ASP A 57 17.16 1.36 3.46
C ASP A 57 18.15 2.46 3.89
N GLY A 58 17.79 3.28 4.90
CA GLY A 58 18.66 4.35 5.43
C GLY A 58 19.90 3.85 6.18
N ASP A 59 19.92 2.57 6.57
CA ASP A 59 21.11 1.91 7.13
C ASP A 59 22.05 1.38 6.02
N GLU A 60 21.74 1.63 4.74
CA GLU A 60 22.51 1.24 3.56
C GLU A 60 22.77 -0.28 3.46
N LEU A 61 21.76 -1.11 3.76
CA LEU A 61 21.88 -2.57 3.71
C LEU A 61 21.88 -3.13 2.28
N GLY A 62 21.50 -2.33 1.29
CA GLY A 62 21.55 -2.68 -0.12
C GLY A 62 20.69 -3.91 -0.44
N GLU A 63 21.30 -4.98 -0.96
CA GLU A 63 20.59 -6.22 -1.31
C GLU A 63 19.93 -6.92 -0.11
N ALA A 64 20.43 -6.66 1.11
CA ALA A 64 19.82 -7.15 2.34
C ALA A 64 18.72 -6.21 2.89
N GLY A 65 18.57 -5.02 2.30
CA GLY A 65 17.63 -3.99 2.71
C GLY A 65 16.19 -4.23 2.26
N GLN A 66 15.26 -3.52 2.90
CA GLN A 66 13.83 -3.69 2.62
C GLN A 66 13.44 -3.19 1.23
N LEU A 67 14.12 -2.15 0.70
CA LEU A 67 13.89 -1.65 -0.65
C LEU A 67 14.21 -2.72 -1.71
N ALA A 68 15.34 -3.40 -1.60
CA ALA A 68 15.73 -4.47 -2.52
C ALA A 68 14.77 -5.67 -2.43
N TRP A 69 14.38 -6.06 -1.21
CA TRP A 69 13.36 -7.08 -0.97
C TRP A 69 12.02 -6.74 -1.65
N LEU A 70 11.55 -5.50 -1.51
CA LEU A 70 10.30 -5.05 -2.13
C LEU A 70 10.37 -5.10 -3.66
N LYS A 71 11.43 -4.54 -4.27
CA LYS A 71 11.62 -4.55 -5.72
C LYS A 71 11.65 -5.97 -6.27
N LYS A 72 12.41 -6.87 -5.64
CA LYS A 72 12.47 -8.29 -6.02
C LYS A 72 11.11 -8.96 -5.90
N GLY A 73 10.41 -8.74 -4.79
CA GLY A 73 9.08 -9.29 -4.56
C GLY A 73 8.04 -8.85 -5.59
N LEU A 74 8.05 -7.56 -5.96
CA LEU A 74 7.18 -7.01 -7.01
C LEU A 74 7.50 -7.61 -8.38
N LEU A 75 8.78 -7.78 -8.71
CA LEU A 75 9.24 -8.34 -9.98
C LEU A 75 8.89 -9.83 -10.13
N GLU A 76 9.01 -10.61 -9.05
CA GLU A 76 8.73 -12.05 -9.04
C GLU A 76 7.24 -12.38 -8.86
N SER A 77 6.41 -11.39 -8.49
CA SER A 77 4.99 -11.61 -8.21
C SER A 77 4.19 -11.83 -9.49
N THR A 78 3.55 -13.01 -9.58
CA THR A 78 2.58 -13.35 -10.63
C THR A 78 1.14 -13.00 -10.22
N ALA A 79 0.95 -12.38 -9.06
CA ALA A 79 -0.38 -12.01 -8.58
C ALA A 79 -0.98 -10.89 -9.42
N ARG A 80 -2.30 -10.93 -9.61
CA ARG A 80 -3.00 -9.86 -10.34
C ARG A 80 -2.89 -8.52 -9.61
N TRP A 81 -3.11 -8.50 -8.31
CA TRP A 81 -3.02 -7.31 -7.47
C TRP A 81 -1.83 -7.39 -6.51
N LYS A 82 -1.10 -6.30 -6.35
CA LYS A 82 0.10 -6.19 -5.50
C LYS A 82 -0.12 -5.04 -4.54
N PHE A 83 -0.32 -5.35 -3.28
CA PHE A 83 -0.63 -4.37 -2.24
C PHE A 83 0.64 -3.95 -1.52
N ILE A 84 1.02 -2.69 -1.67
CA ILE A 84 2.04 -2.06 -0.83
C ILE A 84 1.32 -1.52 0.41
N LEU A 85 1.54 -2.14 1.56
CA LEU A 85 0.99 -1.70 2.83
C LEU A 85 2.08 -0.92 3.56
N THR A 86 1.92 0.40 3.70
CA THR A 86 2.92 1.27 4.34
C THR A 86 2.26 2.14 5.41
N PRO A 87 2.87 2.32 6.59
CA PRO A 87 2.18 2.96 7.71
C PRO A 87 1.92 4.47 7.52
N VAL A 88 2.60 5.13 6.58
CA VAL A 88 2.42 6.55 6.25
C VAL A 88 1.92 6.75 4.82
N PRO A 89 1.28 7.89 4.50
CA PRO A 89 0.81 8.17 3.16
C PRO A 89 1.89 8.01 2.09
N PHE A 90 1.53 7.33 1.01
CA PHE A 90 2.37 7.19 -0.18
C PHE A 90 2.17 8.38 -1.14
N ASN A 91 0.99 8.98 -1.10
CA ASN A 91 0.62 10.22 -1.75
C ASN A 91 1.54 11.35 -1.26
N PRO A 92 2.39 11.91 -2.13
CA PRO A 92 3.39 12.90 -1.74
C PRO A 92 2.77 14.24 -1.34
N THR A 93 1.49 14.48 -1.66
CA THR A 93 0.76 15.68 -1.25
C THR A 93 0.29 15.62 0.20
N ALA A 94 0.27 14.43 0.82
CA ALA A 94 -0.23 14.21 2.17
C ALA A 94 0.92 14.08 3.19
N LYS A 95 0.90 14.92 4.22
CA LYS A 95 1.91 14.96 5.30
C LYS A 95 3.36 15.01 4.76
N PRO A 96 3.66 15.90 3.79
CA PRO A 96 4.85 15.82 2.93
C PRO A 96 6.19 15.87 3.65
N LYS A 97 6.23 16.29 4.92
CA LYS A 97 7.45 16.41 5.72
C LYS A 97 7.79 15.16 6.54
N THR A 98 6.88 14.20 6.68
CA THR A 98 7.11 13.03 7.56
C THR A 98 6.59 11.69 7.00
N SER A 99 6.04 11.72 5.78
CA SER A 99 5.58 10.59 4.97
C SER A 99 6.50 10.36 3.77
N TRP A 100 6.07 9.57 2.79
CA TRP A 100 6.78 9.38 1.52
C TRP A 100 6.99 10.68 0.73
N GLY A 101 6.22 11.75 1.02
CA GLY A 101 6.45 13.07 0.43
C GLY A 101 7.81 13.69 0.79
N ALA A 102 8.48 13.21 1.85
CA ALA A 102 9.81 13.66 2.27
C ALA A 102 10.96 12.83 1.67
N PHE A 103 10.62 11.75 0.96
CA PHE A 103 11.54 10.76 0.38
C PHE A 103 11.20 10.57 -1.10
N GLN A 104 11.05 11.69 -1.84
CA GLN A 104 10.51 11.64 -3.20
C GLN A 104 11.49 10.96 -4.15
N TYR A 105 12.80 11.08 -3.93
CA TYR A 105 13.78 10.36 -4.73
C TYR A 105 13.52 8.86 -4.72
N GLU A 106 13.51 8.23 -3.54
CA GLU A 106 13.25 6.79 -3.41
C GLU A 106 11.85 6.39 -3.90
N ARG A 107 10.82 7.19 -3.55
CA ARG A 107 9.45 6.97 -4.03
C ARG A 107 9.38 6.92 -5.55
N ASN A 108 9.99 7.90 -6.21
CA ASN A 108 9.98 8.03 -7.66
C ASN A 108 10.81 6.92 -8.31
N THR A 109 11.95 6.53 -7.72
CA THR A 109 12.73 5.37 -8.18
C THR A 109 11.94 4.06 -8.06
N LEU A 110 11.15 3.87 -6.99
CA LEU A 110 10.28 2.70 -6.86
C LEU A 110 9.17 2.68 -7.93
N ILE A 111 8.53 3.82 -8.17
CA ILE A 111 7.49 3.96 -9.20
C ILE A 111 8.07 3.76 -10.61
N GLN A 112 9.24 4.34 -10.87
CA GLN A 112 9.97 4.14 -12.13
C GLN A 112 10.31 2.66 -12.32
N PHE A 113 10.82 1.98 -11.29
CA PHE A 113 11.08 0.54 -11.33
C PHE A 113 9.83 -0.28 -11.67
N ILE A 114 8.68 0.05 -11.06
CA ILE A 114 7.39 -0.58 -11.36
C ILE A 114 7.03 -0.40 -12.84
N HIS A 115 7.15 0.82 -13.36
CA HIS A 115 6.83 1.15 -14.75
C HIS A 115 7.77 0.47 -15.75
N GLU A 116 9.09 0.57 -15.55
CA GLU A 116 10.12 0.02 -16.44
C GLU A 116 10.06 -1.51 -16.56
N ASN A 117 9.64 -2.19 -15.49
CA ASN A 117 9.49 -3.64 -15.48
C ASN A 117 8.08 -4.10 -15.88
N GLY A 118 7.19 -3.19 -16.29
CA GLY A 118 5.82 -3.52 -16.70
C GLY A 118 4.98 -4.17 -15.58
N ILE A 119 5.26 -3.85 -14.32
CA ILE A 119 4.59 -4.44 -13.16
C ILE A 119 3.23 -3.78 -12.99
N THR A 120 2.16 -4.53 -13.24
CA THR A 120 0.77 -4.04 -13.19
C THR A 120 0.05 -4.46 -11.90
N GLY A 121 -1.08 -3.79 -11.64
CA GLY A 121 -1.95 -4.07 -10.50
C GLY A 121 -1.37 -3.66 -9.14
N VAL A 122 -0.42 -2.73 -9.11
CA VAL A 122 0.17 -2.22 -7.87
C VAL A 122 -0.73 -1.15 -7.26
N VAL A 123 -1.05 -1.29 -5.99
CA VAL A 123 -1.86 -0.33 -5.22
C VAL A 123 -1.26 -0.14 -3.82
N SER A 124 -1.53 1.01 -3.21
CA SER A 124 -1.06 1.33 -1.87
C SER A 124 -2.22 1.39 -0.86
N VAL A 125 -1.95 0.96 0.37
CA VAL A 125 -2.86 1.11 1.51
C VAL A 125 -2.08 1.68 2.68
N THR A 126 -2.55 2.82 3.19
CA THR A 126 -1.79 3.63 4.13
C THR A 126 -2.62 4.05 5.34
N GLY A 127 -1.99 4.63 6.35
CA GLY A 127 -2.62 5.11 7.58
C GLY A 127 -2.10 6.48 8.01
N ASP A 128 -1.90 6.65 9.32
CA ASP A 128 -1.27 7.81 9.97
C ASP A 128 -2.02 9.16 9.87
N LEU A 129 -2.84 9.41 8.85
CA LEU A 129 -3.58 10.67 8.71
C LEU A 129 -4.78 10.82 9.66
N HIS A 130 -5.26 9.75 10.28
CA HIS A 130 -6.48 9.77 11.12
C HIS A 130 -7.73 10.27 10.36
N MET A 131 -7.78 9.96 9.07
CA MET A 131 -8.88 10.25 8.15
C MET A 131 -8.88 9.19 7.07
N GLY A 132 -10.02 8.98 6.42
CA GLY A 132 -10.11 8.14 5.23
C GLY A 132 -9.94 8.97 3.97
N GLY A 133 -9.35 8.39 2.94
CA GLY A 133 -9.17 9.02 1.65
C GLY A 133 -8.91 7.98 0.58
N ILE A 134 -9.34 8.25 -0.64
CA ILE A 134 -9.04 7.39 -1.79
C ILE A 134 -8.52 8.27 -2.93
N ASP A 135 -7.41 7.84 -3.51
CA ASP A 135 -6.84 8.40 -4.73
C ASP A 135 -6.80 7.30 -5.79
N ASP A 136 -7.25 7.62 -7.00
CA ASP A 136 -7.20 6.75 -8.17
C ASP A 136 -5.80 6.65 -8.80
N GLY A 137 -4.81 7.38 -8.27
CA GLY A 137 -3.47 7.51 -8.79
C GLY A 137 -3.18 8.89 -9.38
N ALA A 138 -4.15 9.78 -9.47
CA ALA A 138 -3.95 11.16 -9.95
C ALA A 138 -2.88 11.93 -9.16
N HIS A 139 -2.74 11.66 -7.85
CA HIS A 139 -1.76 12.33 -6.99
C HIS A 139 -0.72 11.34 -6.43
N SER A 140 -1.12 10.11 -6.10
CA SER A 140 -0.23 9.07 -5.57
C SER A 140 0.48 8.25 -6.64
N THR A 141 0.24 8.49 -7.93
CA THR A 141 0.78 7.78 -9.11
C THR A 141 0.33 6.32 -9.26
N ILE A 142 -0.01 5.66 -8.16
CA ILE A 142 -0.72 4.37 -8.09
C ILE A 142 -1.96 4.54 -7.22
N PRO A 143 -3.04 3.77 -7.44
CA PRO A 143 -4.23 3.86 -6.59
C PRO A 143 -3.88 3.67 -5.12
N GLU A 144 -4.37 4.57 -4.26
CA GLU A 144 -4.10 4.57 -2.83
C GLU A 144 -5.38 4.71 -2.01
N MET A 145 -5.47 3.95 -0.92
CA MET A 145 -6.47 4.19 0.12
C MET A 145 -5.76 4.45 1.44
N VAL A 146 -5.96 5.64 2.02
CA VAL A 146 -5.62 5.88 3.42
C VAL A 146 -6.79 5.47 4.30
N VAL A 147 -6.52 4.62 5.29
CA VAL A 147 -7.53 4.12 6.20
C VAL A 147 -7.79 5.11 7.34
N PRO A 148 -9.07 5.33 7.70
CA PRO A 148 -9.43 6.17 8.84
C PRO A 148 -8.88 5.64 10.16
N GLY A 149 -8.76 6.54 11.15
CA GLY A 149 -8.33 6.18 12.49
C GLY A 149 -9.32 5.21 13.15
N PRO A 150 -8.89 4.05 13.66
CA PRO A 150 -9.83 3.09 14.24
C PRO A 150 -10.28 3.49 15.66
N ASN A 151 -9.39 4.06 16.48
CA ASN A 151 -9.58 4.14 17.93
C ASN A 151 -9.15 5.48 18.58
N GLY A 152 -8.98 6.55 17.80
CA GLY A 152 -8.51 7.84 18.30
C GLY A 152 -9.63 8.88 18.42
N PRO A 153 -9.62 9.77 19.44
CA PRO A 153 -10.57 10.90 19.50
C PRO A 153 -10.22 12.01 18.50
N GLY A 154 -8.96 12.07 18.06
CA GLY A 154 -8.44 13.12 17.17
C GLY A 154 -8.54 12.71 15.70
N CYS A 155 -9.23 13.53 14.93
CA CYS A 155 -9.27 13.45 13.48
C CYS A 155 -8.19 14.32 12.87
N ILE A 156 -7.61 13.85 11.77
CA ILE A 156 -6.55 14.55 11.01
C ILE A 156 -5.27 14.77 11.84
N SER A 157 -4.19 14.07 11.50
CA SER A 157 -2.90 14.19 12.20
C SER A 157 -1.97 15.29 11.65
N THR A 158 -2.43 16.09 10.68
CA THR A 158 -1.60 17.05 9.93
C THR A 158 -2.41 18.24 9.42
N GLY A 159 -1.78 19.42 9.30
CA GLY A 159 -2.39 20.56 8.57
C GLY A 159 -2.41 20.39 7.05
N GLU A 160 -1.71 19.36 6.54
CA GLU A 160 -1.55 19.07 5.11
C GLU A 160 -2.11 17.67 4.80
N PRO A 161 -3.45 17.49 4.71
CA PRO A 161 -4.08 16.18 4.53
C PRO A 161 -3.88 15.58 3.12
N GLY A 162 -3.41 16.39 2.16
CA GLY A 162 -3.19 16.01 0.77
C GLY A 162 -4.43 16.06 -0.11
N LEU A 163 -4.22 15.79 -1.39
CA LEU A 163 -5.24 15.76 -2.44
C LEU A 163 -5.65 14.31 -2.72
N TRP A 164 -6.95 14.06 -2.80
CA TRP A 164 -7.53 12.72 -2.94
C TRP A 164 -8.63 12.77 -4.00
N SER A 165 -8.42 12.14 -5.16
CA SER A 165 -9.32 12.29 -6.31
C SER A 165 -10.74 11.77 -6.07
N GLU A 166 -10.90 10.76 -5.22
CA GLU A 166 -12.20 10.19 -4.85
C GLU A 166 -12.76 10.78 -3.53
N GLY A 167 -12.09 11.79 -2.98
CA GLY A 167 -12.50 12.52 -1.78
C GLY A 167 -11.93 11.97 -0.47
N THR A 168 -12.40 12.57 0.63
CA THR A 168 -11.91 12.33 1.99
C THR A 168 -13.07 12.09 2.97
N TYR A 169 -12.77 11.45 4.10
CA TYR A 169 -13.70 11.18 5.20
C TYR A 169 -13.03 11.47 6.53
N GLY A 170 -13.73 12.14 7.45
CA GLY A 170 -13.16 12.51 8.75
C GLY A 170 -12.33 13.80 8.70
N ILE A 171 -12.53 14.63 7.67
CA ILE A 171 -12.14 16.05 7.63
C ILE A 171 -13.38 16.89 8.03
N GLU A 172 -13.19 18.11 8.52
CA GLU A 172 -14.26 19.11 8.78
C GLU A 172 -15.18 18.82 9.98
N GLY A 173 -14.62 18.39 11.12
CA GLY A 173 -15.39 18.22 12.36
C GLY A 173 -16.30 16.98 12.40
N GLN A 174 -16.24 16.14 11.36
CA GLN A 174 -16.89 14.83 11.34
C GLN A 174 -16.14 13.83 12.23
N ARG A 175 -16.85 12.83 12.75
CA ARG A 175 -16.18 11.65 13.33
C ARG A 175 -15.35 10.98 12.24
N CYS A 176 -14.08 10.76 12.52
CA CYS A 176 -13.14 10.08 11.63
C CYS A 176 -13.03 8.59 11.91
N ASN A 177 -13.70 8.08 12.95
CA ASN A 177 -13.62 6.66 13.28
C ASN A 177 -14.21 5.80 12.14
N GLY A 178 -13.47 4.75 11.79
CA GLY A 178 -13.83 3.91 10.67
C GLY A 178 -12.79 2.84 10.37
N TYR A 179 -12.94 2.23 9.21
CA TYR A 179 -12.00 1.24 8.69
C TYR A 179 -12.02 1.20 7.16
N GLY A 180 -10.91 0.73 6.57
CA GLY A 180 -10.83 0.41 5.15
C GLY A 180 -11.32 -1.02 4.87
N VAL A 181 -11.97 -1.23 3.74
CA VAL A 181 -12.33 -2.55 3.22
C VAL A 181 -11.83 -2.69 1.80
N ILE A 182 -11.07 -3.76 1.57
CA ILE A 182 -10.54 -4.14 0.26
C ILE A 182 -11.30 -5.38 -0.19
N ILE A 183 -11.83 -5.34 -1.41
CA ILE A 183 -12.53 -6.48 -2.01
C ILE A 183 -11.81 -6.85 -3.30
N VAL A 184 -11.28 -8.07 -3.35
CA VAL A 184 -10.65 -8.64 -4.53
C VAL A 184 -11.58 -9.71 -5.09
N ASN A 185 -12.09 -9.49 -6.31
CA ASN A 185 -12.89 -10.46 -7.04
C ASN A 185 -12.03 -11.12 -8.12
N ALA A 186 -12.15 -12.44 -8.26
CA ALA A 186 -11.43 -13.21 -9.27
C ALA A 186 -12.12 -13.21 -10.64
N ASP A 187 -13.46 -13.17 -10.66
CA ASP A 187 -14.25 -13.25 -11.88
C ASP A 187 -15.54 -12.39 -11.81
N PRO A 188 -15.69 -11.35 -12.66
CA PRO A 188 -14.60 -10.73 -13.42
C PRO A 188 -13.55 -10.14 -12.46
N PRO A 189 -12.27 -10.07 -12.86
CA PRO A 189 -11.21 -9.55 -12.01
C PRO A 189 -11.46 -8.08 -11.66
N ARG A 190 -11.65 -7.79 -10.37
CA ARG A 190 -11.91 -6.42 -9.88
C ARG A 190 -11.30 -6.21 -8.51
N LEU A 191 -10.80 -5.00 -8.27
CA LEU A 191 -10.37 -4.53 -6.95
C LEU A 191 -11.23 -3.33 -6.54
N LYS A 192 -11.77 -3.36 -5.34
CA LYS A 192 -12.55 -2.26 -4.78
C LYS A 192 -11.97 -1.79 -3.46
N PHE A 193 -11.79 -0.49 -3.35
CA PHE A 193 -11.55 0.21 -2.10
C PHE A 193 -12.84 0.78 -1.55
N ARG A 194 -12.99 0.69 -0.23
CA ARG A 194 -14.09 1.30 0.51
C ARG A 194 -13.58 1.83 1.82
N VAL A 195 -13.85 3.08 2.10
CA VAL A 195 -13.73 3.65 3.44
C VAL A 195 -15.10 3.58 4.09
N LYS A 196 -15.16 3.04 5.31
CA LYS A 196 -16.38 2.92 6.10
C LYS A 196 -16.26 3.65 7.44
N ASN A 197 -17.38 4.16 7.96
CA ASN A 197 -17.44 4.63 9.35
C ASN A 197 -17.52 3.46 10.34
N SER A 198 -17.53 3.76 11.64
CA SER A 198 -17.60 2.73 12.69
C SER A 198 -18.93 1.95 12.73
N GLN A 199 -19.98 2.44 12.08
CA GLN A 199 -21.26 1.74 11.91
C GLN A 199 -21.28 0.81 10.69
N GLY A 200 -20.25 0.87 9.84
CA GLY A 200 -20.13 0.07 8.63
C GLY A 200 -20.74 0.69 7.37
N ASP A 201 -21.22 1.94 7.45
CA ASP A 201 -21.69 2.73 6.30
C ASP A 201 -20.51 3.08 5.39
N ILE A 202 -20.72 2.94 4.08
CA ILE A 202 -19.72 3.32 3.08
C ILE A 202 -19.68 4.85 2.98
N LYS A 203 -18.50 5.43 3.17
CA LYS A 203 -18.24 6.87 3.05
C LYS A 203 -17.54 7.20 1.74
N LEU A 204 -16.53 6.42 1.37
CA LEU A 204 -15.87 6.51 0.06
C LEU A 204 -15.84 5.13 -0.60
N ARG A 205 -15.85 5.09 -1.93
CA ARG A 205 -15.72 3.86 -2.70
C ARG A 205 -14.97 4.15 -4.00
N PHE A 206 -14.12 3.21 -4.41
CA PHE A 206 -13.45 3.27 -5.70
C PHE A 206 -13.29 1.86 -6.25
N THR A 207 -13.34 1.72 -7.58
CA THR A 207 -13.05 0.46 -8.26
C THR A 207 -11.81 0.64 -9.11
N VAL A 208 -10.73 -0.03 -8.72
CA VAL A 208 -9.46 0.01 -9.44
C VAL A 208 -9.65 -0.74 -10.76
N LYS A 209 -9.28 -0.08 -11.86
CA LYS A 209 -9.29 -0.68 -13.19
C LYS A 209 -8.09 -1.64 -13.33
N PRO A 210 -8.25 -2.80 -14.01
CA PRO A 210 -7.16 -3.75 -14.22
C PRO A 210 -5.96 -3.15 -14.95
#